data_AF-A0A4Y8ZPG4-F1
#
_entry.id   AF-A0A4Y8ZPG4-F1
#
_cell.length_a   1.000
_cell.length_b   1.000
_cell.length_c   1.000
_cell.angle_alpha   90.00
_cell.angle_beta   90.00
_cell.angle_gamma   90.00
#
_symmetry.space_group_name_H-M   'P 1'
#
loop_
_entity.id
_entity.type
_entity.pdbx_description
1 polymer ?
#
loop_
_entity_poly.entity_id
_entity_poly.type
_entity_poly.pdbx_seq_one_letter_code
_entity_poly.pdbx_strand_id
1 'polypeptide(L)'
;MTWFRARAAALLLLPLAACASEGTPPVQAVPQAEAGWRDVATTADRHRIREWRTAWLRALERARAAGHGAEIDREGALLVPDAALLGVSPPAGDYRCRVTKLGAKTEGLLDYVAYPAFRCRIGAGESTREFAKLTGSQRPVGRLFRDTDRRMIFLGTLQLGDEQGALRYGHDEDRAMAGLLERVGERRWRLVFPYPHYESLVDVIELIPEQ
;
A
#
# COMPACT_ATOMS: atom_id res chain seq x y z
N MET A 1 41.18 -53.66 -83.33
CA MET A 1 39.86 -54.32 -83.20
C MET A 1 39.82 -55.00 -81.86
N THR A 2 39.35 -54.30 -80.82
CA THR A 2 39.09 -54.83 -79.47
C THR A 2 38.16 -53.85 -78.78
N TRP A 3 36.91 -54.27 -78.60
CA TRP A 3 35.87 -53.57 -77.84
C TRP A 3 36.16 -53.62 -76.34
N PHE A 4 35.86 -52.56 -75.57
CA PHE A 4 35.38 -52.72 -74.19
C PHE A 4 34.50 -51.54 -73.71
N ARG A 5 33.19 -51.79 -73.81
CA ARG A 5 32.05 -51.48 -72.92
C ARG A 5 32.12 -50.27 -71.96
N ALA A 6 31.19 -49.34 -72.22
CA ALA A 6 30.71 -48.30 -71.33
C ALA A 6 30.04 -48.86 -70.06
N ARG A 7 30.20 -48.13 -68.94
CA ARG A 7 29.34 -48.23 -67.75
C ARG A 7 28.90 -46.82 -67.35
N ALA A 8 27.62 -46.52 -67.58
CA ALA A 8 26.95 -45.34 -67.04
C ALA A 8 26.57 -45.62 -65.58
N ALA A 9 27.02 -44.78 -64.66
CA ALA A 9 26.60 -44.79 -63.26
C ALA A 9 25.50 -43.76 -63.08
N ALA A 10 24.27 -44.23 -62.82
CA ALA A 10 23.15 -43.38 -62.44
C ALA A 10 23.28 -43.03 -60.95
N LEU A 11 23.51 -41.75 -60.64
CA LEU A 11 23.40 -41.22 -59.27
C LEU A 11 21.92 -41.00 -58.95
N LEU A 12 21.40 -41.81 -58.01
CA LEU A 12 20.13 -41.58 -57.34
C LEU A 12 20.30 -40.50 -56.26
N LEU A 13 19.66 -39.35 -56.46
CA LEU A 13 19.50 -38.30 -55.44
C LEU A 13 18.33 -38.67 -54.52
N LEU A 14 18.63 -39.00 -53.26
CA LEU A 14 17.64 -39.13 -52.20
C LEU A 14 17.22 -37.73 -51.68
N PRO A 15 15.92 -37.42 -51.55
CA PRO A 15 15.48 -36.21 -50.88
C PRO A 15 15.60 -36.41 -49.35
N LEU A 16 16.36 -35.52 -48.69
CA LEU A 16 16.35 -35.39 -47.24
C LEU A 16 15.01 -34.75 -46.84
N ALA A 17 14.13 -35.54 -46.23
CA ALA A 17 12.93 -35.03 -45.57
C ALA A 17 13.34 -34.23 -44.32
N ALA A 18 13.19 -32.91 -44.38
CA ALA A 18 13.35 -32.04 -43.21
C ALA A 18 12.12 -32.21 -42.31
N CYS A 19 12.31 -32.82 -41.13
CA CYS A 19 11.32 -32.77 -40.07
C CYS A 19 11.22 -31.33 -39.57
N ALA A 20 10.21 -30.60 -40.01
CA ALA A 20 9.82 -29.34 -39.38
C ALA A 20 9.26 -29.68 -37.99
N SER A 21 10.06 -29.45 -36.95
CA SER A 21 9.56 -29.46 -35.58
C SER A 21 8.63 -28.25 -35.46
N GLU A 22 7.32 -28.49 -35.36
CA GLU A 22 6.35 -27.45 -35.02
C GLU A 22 6.75 -26.89 -33.65
N GLY A 23 7.38 -25.72 -33.65
CA GLY A 23 7.74 -25.02 -32.44
C GLY A 23 6.47 -24.64 -31.71
N THR A 24 6.26 -25.21 -30.53
CA THR A 24 5.25 -24.73 -29.58
C THR A 24 5.41 -23.21 -29.47
N PRO A 25 4.39 -22.40 -29.78
CA PRO A 25 4.49 -20.96 -29.63
C PRO A 25 4.84 -20.65 -28.18
N PRO A 26 5.75 -19.68 -27.91
CA PRO A 26 6.08 -19.31 -26.54
C PRO A 26 4.78 -18.93 -25.84
N VAL A 27 4.47 -19.65 -24.75
CA VAL A 27 3.35 -19.29 -23.87
C VAL A 27 3.65 -17.89 -23.37
N GLN A 28 2.93 -16.90 -23.89
CA GLN A 28 3.00 -15.56 -23.33
C GLN A 28 2.50 -15.65 -21.90
N ALA A 29 3.36 -15.31 -20.95
CA ALA A 29 2.95 -15.18 -19.56
C ALA A 29 1.83 -14.15 -19.51
N VAL A 30 0.60 -14.59 -19.25
CA VAL A 30 -0.49 -13.69 -18.90
C VAL A 30 -0.01 -12.94 -17.65
N PRO A 31 0.04 -11.60 -17.66
CA PRO A 31 0.39 -10.87 -16.44
C PRO A 31 -0.54 -11.35 -15.33
N GLN A 32 0.01 -11.96 -14.28
CA GLN A 32 -0.78 -12.27 -13.09
C GLN A 32 -1.32 -10.93 -12.59
N ALA A 33 -2.65 -10.78 -12.60
CA ALA A 33 -3.28 -9.65 -11.95
C ALA A 33 -2.78 -9.64 -10.50
N GLU A 34 -2.15 -8.54 -10.08
CA GLU A 34 -1.71 -8.43 -8.70
C GLU A 34 -2.90 -8.62 -7.77
N ALA A 35 -2.70 -9.41 -6.71
CA ALA A 35 -3.72 -9.62 -5.70
C ALA A 35 -4.22 -8.27 -5.18
N GLY A 36 -5.54 -8.06 -5.26
CA GLY A 36 -6.15 -6.86 -4.72
C GLY A 36 -6.02 -6.86 -3.20
N TRP A 37 -6.15 -5.68 -2.58
CA TRP A 37 -6.08 -5.59 -1.12
C TRP A 37 -7.10 -6.49 -0.40
N ARG A 38 -8.23 -6.79 -1.05
CA ARG A 38 -9.29 -7.65 -0.51
C ARG A 38 -8.85 -9.12 -0.39
N ASP A 39 -7.92 -9.56 -1.23
CA ASP A 39 -7.35 -10.91 -1.20
C ASP A 39 -6.32 -11.06 -0.07
N VAL A 40 -5.75 -9.95 0.40
CA VAL A 40 -4.74 -9.89 1.47
C VAL A 40 -5.35 -9.55 2.83
N ALA A 41 -6.38 -8.71 2.86
CA ALA A 41 -6.97 -8.19 4.09
C ALA A 41 -7.73 -9.25 4.88
N THR A 42 -7.66 -9.16 6.21
CA THR A 42 -8.52 -9.96 7.10
C THR A 42 -9.97 -9.45 7.08
N THR A 43 -10.90 -10.21 7.68
CA THR A 43 -12.28 -9.74 7.89
C THR A 43 -12.34 -8.49 8.77
N ALA A 44 -11.51 -8.42 9.80
CA ALA A 44 -11.41 -7.26 10.70
C ALA A 44 -10.92 -6.01 9.94
N ASP A 45 -9.94 -6.16 9.05
CA ASP A 45 -9.45 -5.07 8.21
C ASP A 45 -10.53 -4.55 7.27
N ARG A 46 -11.22 -5.45 6.56
CA ARG A 46 -12.34 -5.06 5.70
C ARG A 46 -13.43 -4.33 6.47
N HIS A 47 -13.70 -4.73 7.71
CA HIS A 47 -14.65 -4.03 8.58
C HIS A 47 -14.17 -2.62 8.95
N ARG A 48 -12.93 -2.47 9.42
CA ARG A 48 -12.33 -1.17 9.74
C ARG A 48 -12.34 -0.21 8.54
N ILE A 49 -11.98 -0.71 7.36
CA ILE A 49 -12.01 0.06 6.11
C ILE A 49 -13.42 0.45 5.70
N ARG A 50 -14.46 -0.35 5.98
CA ARG A 50 -15.86 0.06 5.71
C ARG A 50 -16.33 1.13 6.70
N GLU A 51 -16.00 0.97 7.97
CA GLU A 51 -16.44 1.85 9.05
C GLU A 51 -15.60 3.13 9.20
N TRP A 52 -14.67 3.39 8.29
CA TRP A 52 -13.71 4.48 8.40
C TRP A 52 -14.37 5.84 8.65
N ARG A 53 -15.47 6.14 7.96
CA ARG A 53 -16.19 7.41 8.07
C ARG A 53 -16.87 7.53 9.44
N THR A 54 -17.51 6.45 9.90
CA THR A 54 -18.12 6.37 11.22
C THR A 54 -17.07 6.64 12.31
N ALA A 55 -15.91 5.99 12.21
CA ALA A 55 -14.78 6.19 13.13
C ALA A 55 -14.35 7.66 13.15
N TRP A 56 -14.17 8.24 11.97
CA TRP A 56 -13.73 9.62 11.81
C TRP A 56 -14.68 10.64 12.43
N LEU A 57 -15.97 10.57 12.10
CA LEU A 57 -16.95 11.52 12.59
C LEU A 57 -17.07 11.45 14.11
N ARG A 58 -17.08 10.23 14.68
CA ARG A 58 -17.09 10.02 16.13
C ARG A 58 -15.81 10.54 16.79
N ALA A 59 -14.65 10.34 16.17
CA ALA A 59 -13.37 10.82 16.68
C ALA A 59 -13.31 12.36 16.69
N LEU A 60 -13.79 13.01 15.64
CA LEU A 60 -13.89 14.48 15.57
C LEU A 60 -14.89 15.03 16.58
N GLU A 61 -16.06 14.40 16.72
CA GLU A 61 -17.06 14.79 17.72
C GLU A 61 -16.46 14.78 19.12
N ARG A 62 -15.80 13.68 19.52
CA ARG A 62 -15.13 13.57 20.82
C ARG A 62 -14.04 14.61 21.01
N ALA A 63 -13.14 14.76 20.04
CA ALA A 63 -12.06 15.73 20.10
C ALA A 63 -12.58 17.18 20.22
N ARG A 64 -13.65 17.53 19.50
CA ARG A 64 -14.32 18.84 19.61
C ARG A 64 -15.01 19.02 20.95
N ALA A 65 -15.71 18.01 21.46
CA ALA A 65 -16.34 18.05 22.78
C ALA A 65 -15.33 18.21 23.92
N ALA A 66 -14.10 17.69 23.73
CA ALA A 66 -12.97 17.88 24.63
C ALA A 66 -12.29 19.26 24.49
N GLY A 67 -12.81 20.16 23.65
CA GLY A 67 -12.33 21.55 23.52
C GLY A 67 -11.33 21.80 22.39
N HIS A 68 -10.97 20.78 21.59
CA HIS A 68 -9.92 20.90 20.56
C HIS A 68 -10.42 21.40 19.19
N GLY A 69 -11.55 22.12 19.17
CA GLY A 69 -12.15 22.59 17.92
C GLY A 69 -11.22 23.47 17.09
N ALA A 70 -10.52 24.42 17.74
CA ALA A 70 -9.62 25.33 17.06
C ALA A 70 -8.37 24.62 16.51
N GLU A 71 -7.84 23.64 17.24
CA GLU A 71 -6.74 22.79 16.77
C GLU A 71 -7.15 21.99 15.54
N ILE A 72 -8.32 21.37 15.56
CA ILE A 72 -8.87 20.61 14.43
C ILE A 72 -9.06 21.51 13.21
N ASP A 73 -9.61 22.71 13.40
CA ASP A 73 -9.87 23.64 12.30
C ASP A 73 -8.57 24.11 11.62
N ARG A 74 -7.48 24.28 12.39
CA ARG A 74 -6.16 24.65 11.87
C ARG A 74 -5.53 23.58 10.98
N GLU A 75 -5.91 22.31 11.12
CA GLU A 75 -5.41 21.22 10.28
C GLU A 75 -5.92 21.29 8.83
N GLY A 76 -7.04 21.99 8.62
CA GLY A 76 -7.69 22.17 7.34
C GLY A 76 -8.03 20.85 6.67
N ALA A 77 -7.68 20.72 5.38
CA ALA A 77 -7.97 19.54 4.56
C ALA A 77 -7.46 18.21 5.15
N LEU A 78 -6.47 18.23 6.07
CA LEU A 78 -5.99 17.02 6.73
C LEU A 78 -7.08 16.33 7.54
N LEU A 79 -7.92 17.09 8.25
CA LEU A 79 -8.95 16.56 9.15
C LEU A 79 -10.38 16.65 8.61
N VAL A 80 -10.57 17.17 7.40
CA VAL A 80 -11.88 17.18 6.70
C VAL A 80 -12.13 15.80 6.06
N PRO A 81 -13.18 15.05 6.46
CA PRO A 81 -13.38 13.67 5.99
C PRO A 81 -13.44 13.52 4.46
N ASP A 82 -14.04 14.48 3.77
CA ASP A 82 -14.30 14.43 2.32
C ASP A 82 -13.27 15.20 1.46
N ALA A 83 -12.05 15.40 1.97
CA ALA A 83 -11.01 16.18 1.30
C ALA A 83 -10.19 15.42 0.24
N ALA A 84 -10.50 14.14 -0.03
CA ALA A 84 -9.72 13.31 -0.94
C ALA A 84 -9.76 13.82 -2.39
N LEU A 85 -8.57 14.01 -2.97
CA LEU A 85 -8.35 14.47 -4.35
C LEU A 85 -7.99 13.31 -5.28
N LEU A 86 -8.14 13.55 -6.60
CA LEU A 86 -7.65 12.64 -7.63
C LEU A 86 -6.11 12.58 -7.65
N GLY A 87 -5.58 11.50 -8.21
CA GLY A 87 -4.14 11.29 -8.33
C GLY A 87 -3.54 10.86 -6.99
N VAL A 88 -4.12 9.84 -6.37
CA VAL A 88 -3.73 9.40 -5.02
C VAL A 88 -2.28 8.95 -4.88
N SER A 89 -1.66 8.43 -5.94
CA SER A 89 -0.34 7.79 -5.85
C SER A 89 0.75 8.76 -5.40
N PRO A 90 1.32 8.58 -4.19
CA PRO A 90 2.43 9.40 -3.75
C PRO A 90 3.72 9.03 -4.52
N PRO A 91 4.61 10.00 -4.81
CA PRO A 91 5.93 9.66 -5.34
C PRO A 91 6.72 8.81 -4.34
N ALA A 92 7.63 7.97 -4.85
CA ALA A 92 8.58 7.28 -3.98
C ALA A 92 9.57 8.28 -3.38
N GLY A 93 10.07 7.98 -2.18
CA GLY A 93 11.06 8.81 -1.51
C GLY A 93 10.78 9.02 -0.03
N ASP A 94 11.51 9.98 0.54
CA ASP A 94 11.43 10.35 1.95
C ASP A 94 10.36 11.41 2.21
N TYR A 95 9.72 11.27 3.36
CA TYR A 95 8.60 12.09 3.79
C TYR A 95 8.83 12.59 5.21
N ARG A 96 8.55 13.88 5.40
CA ARG A 96 8.23 14.40 6.72
C ARG A 96 6.80 13.98 7.05
N CYS A 97 6.62 13.29 8.17
CA CYS A 97 5.31 12.81 8.57
C CYS A 97 4.91 13.21 9.97
N ARG A 98 3.63 13.51 10.19
CA ARG A 98 3.10 13.90 11.49
C ARG A 98 1.89 13.06 11.83
N VAL A 99 1.78 12.65 13.09
CA VAL A 99 0.66 11.84 13.57
C VAL A 99 -0.28 12.73 14.38
N THR A 100 -1.55 12.70 14.03
CA THR A 100 -2.65 13.26 14.83
C THR A 100 -3.57 12.14 15.26
N LYS A 101 -3.78 11.98 16.56
CA LYS A 101 -4.72 11.00 17.12
C LYS A 101 -6.01 11.70 17.54
N LEU A 102 -7.13 11.09 17.23
CA LEU A 102 -8.47 11.64 17.42
C LEU A 102 -9.38 10.64 18.14
N GLY A 103 -10.05 11.13 19.17
CA GLY A 103 -10.98 10.40 20.02
C GLY A 103 -10.30 9.32 20.86
N ALA A 104 -10.39 9.43 22.17
CA ALA A 104 -9.87 8.43 23.09
C ALA A 104 -10.69 7.13 22.98
N LYS A 105 -10.03 5.97 22.94
CA LYS A 105 -10.71 4.66 23.00
C LYS A 105 -11.17 4.31 24.41
N THR A 106 -10.36 4.63 25.40
CA THR A 106 -10.61 4.36 26.82
C THR A 106 -10.55 5.66 27.60
N GLU A 107 -11.26 5.69 28.72
CA GLU A 107 -11.19 6.80 29.66
C GLU A 107 -9.74 7.03 30.14
N GLY A 108 -9.36 8.29 30.34
CA GLY A 108 -8.02 8.69 30.77
C GLY A 108 -7.00 8.92 29.64
N LEU A 109 -7.34 8.59 28.39
CA LEU A 109 -6.53 8.96 27.22
C LEU A 109 -6.96 10.32 26.65
N LEU A 110 -6.09 10.90 25.81
CA LEU A 110 -6.35 12.18 25.17
C LEU A 110 -7.27 12.03 23.96
N ASP A 111 -8.36 12.81 23.91
CA ASP A 111 -9.25 12.87 22.75
C ASP A 111 -8.64 13.59 21.54
N TYR A 112 -7.55 14.32 21.74
CA TYR A 112 -6.77 14.93 20.66
C TYR A 112 -5.29 14.99 21.07
N VAL A 113 -4.41 14.54 20.18
CA VAL A 113 -2.98 14.83 20.27
C VAL A 113 -2.39 14.93 18.87
N ALA A 114 -1.64 16.01 18.62
CA ALA A 114 -0.86 16.20 17.41
C ALA A 114 0.63 16.16 17.76
N TYR A 115 1.33 15.15 17.27
CA TYR A 115 2.75 14.97 17.54
C TYR A 115 3.62 15.90 16.67
N PRO A 116 4.91 16.09 17.00
CA PRO A 116 5.87 16.71 16.08
C PRO A 116 6.17 15.80 14.87
N ALA A 117 7.01 16.31 13.97
CA ALA A 117 7.41 15.59 12.77
C ALA A 117 8.30 14.36 13.06
N PHE A 118 8.06 13.30 12.31
CA PHE A 118 8.82 12.07 12.20
C PHE A 118 9.30 11.88 10.75
N ARG A 119 10.10 10.83 10.53
CA ARG A 119 10.53 10.42 9.19
C ARG A 119 9.71 9.24 8.72
N CYS A 120 9.25 9.28 7.49
CA CYS A 120 8.56 8.21 6.80
C CYS A 120 9.16 8.00 5.40
N ARG A 121 8.89 6.85 4.79
CA ARG A 121 9.34 6.52 3.43
C ARG A 121 8.27 5.80 2.63
N ILE A 122 8.18 6.14 1.35
CA ILE A 122 7.41 5.40 0.34
C ILE A 122 8.41 4.70 -0.60
N GLY A 123 8.30 3.37 -0.70
CA GLY A 123 9.12 2.54 -1.57
C GLY A 123 8.82 2.71 -3.07
N ALA A 124 9.80 2.37 -3.90
CA ALA A 124 9.77 2.57 -5.35
C ALA A 124 9.05 1.46 -6.17
N GLY A 125 8.26 0.59 -5.53
CA GLY A 125 7.55 -0.49 -6.24
C GLY A 125 6.53 0.02 -7.26
N GLU A 126 6.51 -0.59 -8.45
CA GLU A 126 5.62 -0.18 -9.55
C GLU A 126 4.15 -0.51 -9.29
N SER A 127 3.89 -1.57 -8.53
CA SER A 127 2.60 -2.25 -8.51
C SER A 127 2.01 -2.33 -7.10
N THR A 128 2.83 -2.72 -6.11
CA THR A 128 2.58 -2.52 -4.69
C THR A 128 3.67 -1.64 -4.07
N ARG A 129 3.29 -0.50 -3.49
CA ARG A 129 4.23 0.41 -2.82
C ARG A 129 4.36 0.06 -1.34
N GLU A 130 5.55 0.20 -0.78
CA GLU A 130 5.76 0.04 0.65
C GLU A 130 5.67 1.39 1.35
N PHE A 131 5.07 1.42 2.53
CA PHE A 131 5.11 2.54 3.45
C PHE A 131 5.78 2.11 4.74
N ALA A 132 6.67 2.94 5.26
CA ALA A 132 7.26 2.77 6.58
C ALA A 132 7.38 4.11 7.31
N LYS A 133 6.91 4.16 8.55
CA LYS A 133 7.31 5.22 9.50
C LYS A 133 8.61 4.80 10.16
N LEU A 134 9.67 5.58 9.96
CA LEU A 134 11.04 5.21 10.30
C LEU A 134 11.45 5.60 11.73
N THR A 135 10.77 6.58 12.34
CA THR A 135 11.12 7.07 13.68
C THR A 135 9.89 7.14 14.60
N GLY A 136 10.12 7.24 15.91
CA GLY A 136 9.08 7.25 16.95
C GLY A 136 8.77 5.85 17.49
N SER A 137 7.97 5.79 18.57
CA SER A 137 7.67 4.54 19.31
C SER A 137 6.66 3.63 18.62
N GLN A 138 5.78 4.20 17.79
CA GLN A 138 4.80 3.49 16.98
C GLN A 138 5.15 3.72 15.51
N ARG A 139 5.54 2.64 14.83
CA ARG A 139 6.06 2.63 13.46
C ARG A 139 5.24 1.69 12.57
N PRO A 140 4.15 2.18 11.98
CA PRO A 140 3.45 1.51 10.90
C PRO A 140 4.38 1.13 9.75
N VAL A 141 4.32 -0.11 9.30
CA VAL A 141 5.05 -0.61 8.13
C VAL A 141 4.22 -1.62 7.38
N GLY A 142 4.14 -1.48 6.06
CA GLY A 142 3.26 -2.30 5.25
C GLY A 142 3.18 -1.87 3.78
N ARG A 143 2.16 -2.40 3.11
CA ARG A 143 1.96 -2.25 1.67
C ARG A 143 0.75 -1.37 1.37
N LEU A 144 0.85 -0.60 0.30
CA LEU A 144 -0.17 0.28 -0.25
C LEU A 144 -0.69 -0.32 -1.55
N PHE A 145 -1.98 -0.59 -1.57
CA PHE A 145 -2.71 -1.16 -2.69
C PHE A 145 -3.64 -0.12 -3.30
N ARG A 146 -3.74 -0.07 -4.63
CA ARG A 146 -4.76 0.77 -5.28
C ARG A 146 -6.16 0.24 -4.95
N ASP A 147 -7.11 1.15 -4.71
CA ASP A 147 -8.54 0.81 -4.58
C ASP A 147 -9.41 1.72 -5.47
N THR A 148 -9.16 3.04 -5.47
CA THR A 148 -9.78 3.99 -6.41
C THR A 148 -8.78 5.06 -6.84
N ASP A 149 -9.17 5.96 -7.74
CA ASP A 149 -8.34 7.10 -8.15
C ASP A 149 -8.11 8.14 -7.05
N ARG A 150 -8.89 8.06 -5.95
CA ARG A 150 -8.82 8.96 -4.80
C ARG A 150 -8.25 8.34 -3.54
N ARG A 151 -8.18 7.00 -3.47
CA ARG A 151 -7.68 6.31 -2.27
C ARG A 151 -6.88 5.04 -2.58
N MET A 152 -5.86 4.80 -1.78
CA MET A 152 -5.16 3.52 -1.66
C MET A 152 -5.42 2.91 -0.29
N ILE A 153 -5.33 1.59 -0.17
CA ILE A 153 -5.47 0.87 1.10
C ILE A 153 -4.09 0.47 1.60
N PHE A 154 -3.79 0.82 2.84
CA PHE A 154 -2.63 0.31 3.56
C PHE A 154 -3.02 -0.97 4.30
N LEU A 155 -2.20 -2.01 4.18
CA LEU A 155 -2.23 -3.19 5.05
C LEU A 155 -0.82 -3.46 5.57
N GLY A 156 -0.69 -3.59 6.88
CA GLY A 156 0.62 -3.72 7.51
C GLY A 156 0.56 -4.01 8.99
N THR A 157 1.72 -3.95 9.63
CA THR A 157 1.86 -4.18 11.06
C THR A 157 2.32 -2.90 11.76
N LEU A 158 2.02 -2.81 13.04
CA LEU A 158 2.63 -1.84 13.94
C LEU A 158 3.91 -2.42 14.54
N GLN A 159 5.02 -1.76 14.29
CA GLN A 159 6.29 -1.99 15.00
C GLN A 159 6.35 -1.04 16.22
N LEU A 160 6.83 -1.55 17.35
CA LEU A 160 6.82 -0.88 18.64
C LEU A 160 8.23 -0.65 19.21
N GLY A 161 8.39 0.44 19.97
CA GLY A 161 9.59 0.68 20.78
C GLY A 161 10.89 0.66 19.97
N ASP A 162 11.86 -0.12 20.40
CA ASP A 162 13.19 -0.29 19.78
C ASP A 162 13.30 -1.56 18.91
N GLU A 163 12.18 -2.18 18.56
CA GLU A 163 12.14 -3.33 17.66
C GLU A 163 12.89 -3.02 16.34
N GLN A 164 13.77 -3.95 15.94
CA GLN A 164 14.62 -3.80 14.74
C GLN A 164 13.97 -4.37 13.47
N GLY A 165 13.00 -5.28 13.63
CA GLY A 165 12.25 -5.89 12.55
C GLY A 165 10.75 -5.76 12.79
N ALA A 166 9.99 -5.72 11.70
CA ALA A 166 8.54 -5.74 11.76
C ALA A 166 8.04 -7.19 11.75
N LEU A 167 6.98 -7.48 12.51
CA LEU A 167 6.29 -8.75 12.37
C LEU A 167 5.70 -8.88 10.97
N ARG A 168 5.52 -10.13 10.53
CA ARG A 168 4.74 -10.37 9.32
C ARG A 168 3.30 -9.91 9.57
N TYR A 169 2.73 -9.17 8.63
CA TYR A 169 1.33 -8.79 8.68
C TYR A 169 0.42 -10.02 8.90
N GLY A 170 -0.54 -9.90 9.82
CA GLY A 170 -1.43 -10.98 10.24
C GLY A 170 -0.84 -11.97 11.24
N HIS A 171 0.42 -11.81 11.67
CA HIS A 171 1.01 -12.64 12.73
C HIS A 171 0.46 -12.29 14.13
N ASP A 172 0.23 -11.01 14.38
CA ASP A 172 -0.33 -10.49 15.62
C ASP A 172 -1.51 -9.58 15.26
N GLU A 173 -2.71 -9.97 15.68
CA GLU A 173 -3.95 -9.26 15.36
C GLU A 173 -4.00 -7.87 16.01
N ASP A 174 -3.36 -7.68 17.17
CA ASP A 174 -3.35 -6.41 17.88
C ASP A 174 -2.40 -5.41 17.22
N ARG A 175 -1.45 -5.90 16.42
CA ARG A 175 -0.55 -5.07 15.62
C ARG A 175 -0.99 -4.95 14.17
N ALA A 176 -1.98 -5.72 13.72
CA ALA A 176 -2.51 -5.62 12.38
C ALA A 176 -3.15 -4.26 12.15
N MET A 177 -2.74 -3.58 11.09
CA MET A 177 -3.27 -2.27 10.73
C MET A 177 -3.80 -2.25 9.31
N ALA A 178 -4.95 -1.60 9.17
CA ALA A 178 -5.57 -1.28 7.88
C ALA A 178 -5.89 0.20 7.84
N GLY A 179 -5.54 0.87 6.75
CA GLY A 179 -5.76 2.31 6.61
C GLY A 179 -6.05 2.77 5.19
N LEU A 180 -6.44 4.04 5.06
CA LEU A 180 -6.76 4.69 3.79
C LEU A 180 -5.75 5.79 3.54
N LEU A 181 -5.01 5.70 2.45
CA LEU A 181 -4.15 6.76 1.97
C LEU A 181 -4.92 7.61 0.96
N GLU A 182 -4.93 8.92 1.17
CA GLU A 182 -5.61 9.89 0.31
C GLU A 182 -4.69 11.07 0.04
N ARG A 183 -4.78 11.64 -1.17
CA ARG A 183 -4.17 12.93 -1.48
C ARG A 183 -5.11 14.03 -1.02
N VAL A 184 -4.63 15.00 -0.24
CA VAL A 184 -5.43 16.10 0.33
C VAL A 184 -4.85 17.49 0.02
N GLY A 185 -3.85 17.54 -0.85
CA GLY A 185 -3.25 18.76 -1.38
C GLY A 185 -2.24 18.43 -2.47
N GLU A 186 -1.61 19.45 -3.06
CA GLU A 186 -0.73 19.27 -4.22
C GLU A 186 0.40 18.27 -3.95
N ARG A 187 1.10 18.49 -2.83
CA ARG A 187 2.19 17.65 -2.29
C ARG A 187 1.90 17.24 -0.84
N ARG A 188 0.65 16.89 -0.56
CA ARG A 188 0.17 16.55 0.79
C ARG A 188 -0.76 15.34 0.73
N TRP A 189 -0.40 14.31 1.48
CA TRP A 189 -1.20 13.10 1.65
C TRP A 189 -1.54 12.89 3.11
N ARG A 190 -2.54 12.06 3.35
CA ARG A 190 -2.87 11.55 4.67
C ARG A 190 -3.08 10.06 4.61
N LEU A 191 -2.58 9.33 5.60
CA LEU A 191 -2.86 7.92 5.83
C LEU A 191 -3.67 7.80 7.12
N VAL A 192 -4.86 7.22 7.01
CA VAL A 192 -5.88 7.24 8.05
C VAL A 192 -6.10 5.82 8.53
N PHE A 193 -5.94 5.59 9.82
CA PHE A 193 -6.19 4.31 10.46
C PHE A 193 -7.47 4.41 11.29
N PRO A 194 -8.60 3.85 10.81
CA PRO A 194 -9.81 3.76 11.60
C PRO A 194 -9.75 2.58 12.58
N TYR A 195 -10.11 2.85 13.83
CA TYR A 195 -10.04 1.89 14.93
C TYR A 195 -8.71 1.11 14.99
N PRO A 196 -7.54 1.79 15.00
CA PRO A 196 -6.27 1.11 15.25
C PRO A 196 -6.31 0.49 16.64
N HIS A 197 -5.62 -0.62 16.91
CA HIS A 197 -5.84 -1.36 18.16
C HIS A 197 -5.64 -0.47 19.41
N TYR A 198 -4.61 0.38 19.41
CA TYR A 198 -4.21 1.18 20.55
C TYR A 198 -4.71 2.63 20.53
N GLU A 199 -4.99 3.14 21.73
CA GLU A 199 -5.16 4.55 22.11
C GLU A 199 -6.38 5.31 21.55
N SER A 200 -6.51 5.39 20.23
CA SER A 200 -7.40 6.34 19.56
C SER A 200 -8.48 5.66 18.71
N LEU A 201 -9.56 6.39 18.43
CA LEU A 201 -10.56 5.96 17.46
C LEU A 201 -10.02 6.11 16.04
N VAL A 202 -9.24 7.16 15.77
CA VAL A 202 -8.59 7.40 14.48
C VAL A 202 -7.17 7.94 14.69
N ASP A 203 -6.20 7.34 13.99
CA ASP A 203 -4.89 7.93 13.78
C ASP A 203 -4.78 8.47 12.35
N VAL A 204 -4.32 9.71 12.19
CA VAL A 204 -4.05 10.34 10.88
C VAL A 204 -2.56 10.63 10.78
N ILE A 205 -1.90 10.05 9.79
CA ILE A 205 -0.52 10.37 9.42
C ILE A 205 -0.52 11.31 8.23
N GLU A 206 -0.16 12.57 8.46
CA GLU A 206 0.19 13.51 7.40
C GLU A 206 1.50 13.10 6.74
N LEU A 207 1.58 13.21 5.42
CA LEU A 207 2.76 12.91 4.61
C LEU A 207 3.05 14.07 3.67
N ILE A 208 4.24 14.68 3.83
CA ILE A 208 4.76 15.71 2.94
C ILE A 208 6.11 15.22 2.38
N PRO A 209 6.28 15.07 1.05
CA PRO A 209 7.55 14.64 0.48
C PRO A 209 8.66 15.66 0.75
N GLU A 210 9.86 15.17 1.07
CA GLU A 210 11.02 16.02 1.36
C GLU A 210 11.74 16.54 0.10
N GLN A 211 11.44 15.97 -1.07
CA GLN A 211 12.01 16.33 -2.39
C GLN A 211 10.90 16.36 -3.44
#